data_AF-A0A7W0W257-F1
#
_entry.id   AF-A0A7W0W257-F1
#
_cell.length_a   1.000
_cell.length_b   1.000
_cell.length_c   1.000
_cell.angle_alpha   90.00
_cell.angle_beta   90.00
_cell.angle_gamma   90.00
#
_symmetry.space_group_name_H-M   'P 1'
#
loop_
_entity.id
_entity.type
_entity.pdbx_description
1 polymer ?
#
loop_
_entity_poly.entity_id
_entity_poly.type
_entity_poly.pdbx_seq_one_letter_code
_entity_poly.pdbx_strand_id
1 'polypeptide(L)' 'MTKPQPHADLSRRERQIMDAVYRLGRATAAAVTADLPDPPSSTAVRTMLRILEDKGHIKHEHDG' A
#
# COMPACT_ATOMS: atom_id res chain seq x y z
N MET A 1 -13.86 24.40 6.62
CA MET A 1 -12.69 23.68 7.17
C MET A 1 -12.42 22.49 6.26
N THR A 2 -11.29 22.49 5.56
CA THR A 2 -10.92 21.48 4.56
C THR A 2 -10.83 20.09 5.19
N LYS A 3 -11.54 19.12 4.62
CA LYS A 3 -11.52 17.70 5.00
C LYS A 3 -10.04 17.24 5.04
N PRO A 4 -9.53 16.65 6.15
CA PRO A 4 -8.15 16.18 6.19
C PRO A 4 -7.96 15.19 5.06
N GLN A 5 -6.99 15.46 4.17
CA GLN A 5 -6.70 14.53 3.11
C GLN A 5 -6.12 13.27 3.76
N PRO A 6 -6.72 12.08 3.56
CA PRO A 6 -6.24 10.84 4.17
C PRO A 6 -4.81 10.47 3.76
N HIS A 7 -4.18 11.21 2.85
CA HIS A 7 -2.82 10.98 2.37
C HIS A 7 -1.78 11.96 2.95
N ALA A 8 -2.19 12.93 3.77
CA ALA A 8 -1.26 13.91 4.37
C ALA A 8 -0.27 13.26 5.36
N ASP A 9 -0.67 12.14 5.99
CA ASP A 9 0.14 11.41 6.98
C ASP A 9 0.88 10.19 6.41
N LEU A 10 0.86 10.01 5.09
CA LEU A 10 1.61 8.93 4.44
C LEU A 10 3.05 9.38 4.17
N SER A 11 4.00 8.51 4.44
CA SER A 11 5.37 8.64 3.95
C SER A 11 5.40 8.53 2.42
N ARG A 12 6.51 8.94 1.81
CA ARG A 12 6.71 8.81 0.35
C ARG A 12 6.53 7.36 -0.12
N ARG A 13 7.04 6.39 0.65
CA ARG A 13 6.99 4.97 0.28
C ARG A 13 5.58 4.40 0.43
N GLU A 14 4.87 4.78 1.47
CA GLU A 14 3.46 4.42 1.65
C GLU A 14 2.59 4.93 0.51
N ARG A 15 2.82 6.17 0.04
CA ARG A 15 2.14 6.69 -1.16
C ARG A 15 2.40 5.84 -2.40
N GLN A 16 3.66 5.48 -2.66
CA GLN A 16 3.98 4.62 -3.81
C GLN A 16 3.28 3.27 -3.76
N ILE A 17 3.16 2.68 -2.56
CA ILE A 17 2.43 1.42 -2.36
C ILE A 17 0.93 1.64 -2.60
N MET A 18 0.34 2.70 -2.06
CA MET A 18 -1.06 3.04 -2.32
C MET A 18 -1.32 3.26 -3.81
N ASP A 19 -0.44 3.97 -4.52
CA ASP A 19 -0.55 4.21 -5.95
C ASP A 19 -0.54 2.90 -6.75
N ALA A 20 0.36 1.96 -6.39
CA ALA A 20 0.41 0.63 -6.99
C ALA A 20 -0.88 -0.16 -6.73
N VAL A 21 -1.36 -0.18 -5.48
CA VAL A 21 -2.60 -0.87 -5.09
C VAL A 21 -3.82 -0.27 -5.81
N TYR A 22 -3.93 1.06 -5.88
CA TYR A 22 -5.01 1.74 -6.59
C TYR A 22 -5.00 1.43 -8.09
N ARG A 23 -3.82 1.39 -8.72
CA ARG A 23 -3.69 1.07 -10.14
C ARG A 23 -4.09 -0.36 -10.46
N LEU A 24 -3.74 -1.29 -9.57
CA LEU A 24 -4.03 -2.72 -9.72
C LEU A 24 -5.46 -3.09 -9.29
N GLY A 25 -6.10 -2.28 -8.43
CA GLY A 25 -7.44 -2.50 -7.87
C GLY A 25 -7.47 -3.61 -6.82
N ARG A 26 -6.99 -4.79 -7.16
CA ARG A 26 -6.68 -5.90 -6.23
C ARG A 26 -5.27 -6.37 -6.51
N ALA A 27 -4.44 -6.42 -5.46
CA ALA A 27 -3.02 -6.74 -5.61
C ALA A 27 -2.53 -7.66 -4.50
N THR A 28 -1.67 -8.60 -4.87
CA THR A 28 -0.86 -9.37 -3.91
C THR A 28 0.39 -8.57 -3.56
N ALA A 29 1.04 -8.90 -2.44
CA ALA A 29 2.31 -8.27 -2.08
C ALA A 29 3.39 -8.44 -3.17
N ALA A 30 3.38 -9.56 -3.91
CA ALA A 30 4.27 -9.78 -5.04
C ALA A 30 3.96 -8.83 -6.21
N ALA A 31 2.68 -8.64 -6.55
CA ALA A 31 2.26 -7.71 -7.59
C ALA A 31 2.63 -6.26 -7.25
N VAL A 32 2.40 -5.83 -6.00
CA VAL A 32 2.84 -4.51 -5.53
C VAL A 32 4.35 -4.37 -5.61
N THR A 33 5.11 -5.40 -5.21
CA THR A 33 6.58 -5.39 -5.30
C THR A 33 7.04 -5.22 -6.75
N ALA A 34 6.41 -5.90 -7.70
CA ALA A 34 6.78 -5.82 -9.12
C ALA A 34 6.44 -4.47 -9.77
N ASP A 35 5.43 -3.75 -9.27
CA ASP A 35 5.01 -2.44 -9.78
C ASP A 35 5.83 -1.27 -9.21
N LEU A 36 6.53 -1.47 -8.09
CA LEU A 36 7.31 -0.43 -7.42
C LEU A 36 8.66 -0.19 -8.10
N PRO A 37 9.05 1.08 -8.33
CA PRO A 37 10.43 1.42 -8.71
C PRO A 37 11.36 1.18 -7.52
N ASP A 38 12.53 0.59 -7.79
CA ASP A 38 13.51 0.16 -6.78
C ASP A 38 12.83 -0.61 -5.63
N PRO A 39 12.28 -1.80 -5.93
CA PRO A 39 11.36 -2.45 -5.01
C PRO A 39 12.10 -2.96 -3.77
N PRO A 40 11.50 -2.82 -2.57
CA PRO A 40 12.10 -3.40 -1.39
C PRO A 40 11.85 -4.91 -1.40
N SER A 41 12.37 -5.63 -0.40
CA SER A 41 12.05 -7.06 -0.29
C SER A 41 10.53 -7.28 -0.14
N SER A 42 10.02 -8.40 -0.66
CA SER A 42 8.59 -8.72 -0.56
C SER A 42 8.09 -8.75 0.89
N THR A 43 8.95 -9.13 1.84
CA THR A 43 8.67 -9.05 3.28
C THR A 43 8.46 -7.61 3.75
N ALA A 44 9.30 -6.67 3.32
CA ALA A 44 9.14 -5.26 3.65
C ALA A 44 7.84 -4.68 3.05
N VAL A 45 7.50 -5.07 1.82
CA VAL A 45 6.21 -4.71 1.19
C VAL A 45 5.03 -5.23 2.03
N ARG A 46 5.07 -6.49 2.48
CA ARG A 46 4.03 -7.04 3.36
C ARG A 46 3.89 -6.26 4.67
N THR A 47 5.00 -5.89 5.30
CA THR A 47 4.99 -5.07 6.52
C THR A 47 4.33 -3.72 6.26
N MET A 48 4.69 -3.04 5.16
CA MET A 48 4.10 -1.74 4.82
C MET A 48 2.61 -1.84 4.47
N LEU A 49 2.19 -2.90 3.77
CA LEU A 49 0.78 -3.16 3.51
C LEU A 49 -0.01 -3.33 4.81
N ARG A 50 0.56 -4.05 5.79
CA ARG A 50 -0.05 -4.20 7.12
C ARG A 50 -0.15 -2.86 7.87
N ILE A 51 0.89 -2.02 7.83
CA ILE A 51 0.83 -0.68 8.43
C ILE A 51 -0.27 0.17 7.79
N LEU A 52 -0.41 0.10 6.46
CA LEU A 52 -1.46 0.81 5.73
C LEU A 52 -2.86 0.27 6.03
N GLU A 53 -2.98 -1.04 6.27
CA GLU A 53 -4.22 -1.68 6.76
C GLU A 53 -4.56 -1.24 8.19
N ASP A 54 -3.58 -1.24 9.11
CA ASP A 54 -3.75 -0.78 10.49
C ASP A 54 -4.16 0.71 10.55
N LYS A 55 -3.68 1.51 9.58
CA LYS A 55 -4.11 2.91 9.37
C LYS A 55 -5.49 3.05 8.71
N GLY A 56 -6.08 1.96 8.22
CA GLY A 56 -7.40 1.93 7.58
C GLY A 56 -7.42 2.30 6.10
N HIS A 57 -6.27 2.33 5.42
CA HIS A 57 -6.17 2.68 3.99
C HIS A 57 -6.38 1.50 3.05
N ILE A 58 -6.02 0.28 3.48
CA ILE A 58 -6.12 -0.95 2.70
C ILE A 58 -6.94 -1.97 3.49
N LYS A 59 -7.62 -2.87 2.78
CA LYS A 59 -8.22 -4.07 3.37
C LYS A 59 -7.55 -5.30 2.78
N HIS A 60 -7.20 -6.25 3.62
CA HIS A 60 -6.72 -7.55 3.17
C HIS A 60 -7.91 -8.50 2.96
N GLU A 61 -7.99 -9.11 1.77
CA GLU A 61 -8.87 -10.26 1.49
C GLU A 61 -8.01 -11.52 1.33
N HIS A 62 -8.35 -12.58 2.06
CA HIS A 62 -7.68 -13.88 1.92
C HIS A 62 -8.52 -14.77 0.99
N ASP A 63 -7.97 -15.10 -0.17
CA ASP A 63 -8.56 -16.07 -1.10
C ASP A 63 -8.08 -17.47 -0.66
N GLY A 64 -9.03 -18.30 -0.23
CA GLY A 64 -8.77 -19.60 0.42
C GLY A 64 -8.34 -20.71 -0.52
#